data_AF-A0A352BH35-F1
#
_entry.id   AF-A0A352BH35-F1
#
_cell.length_a   1.000
_cell.length_b   1.000
_cell.length_c   1.000
_cell.angle_alpha   90.00
_cell.angle_beta   90.00
_cell.angle_gamma   90.00
#
_symmetry.space_group_name_H-M   'P 1'
#
loop_
_entity.id
_entity.type
_entity.pdbx_description
1 polymer ?
#
loop_
_entity_poly.entity_id
_entity_poly.type
_entity_poly.pdbx_seq_one_letter_code
_entity_poly.pdbx_strand_id
1 'polypeptide(L)'
;MSFSGEIKREVALIEPNGQDEALSELSAIIKTSGEISQNRDGRKIIVTTTLTEVCDRVNQILNLLYGKTAQITQNNDLNFAKKQRYQINFPADITQDILLNTEIMYFDEDKYLAFNSGISKYLVQEPSTATSYIRGAFISCFSTNISVDETSSKNTGYHAEFVFNGQQLAEDFSLLLADFDI
;
A
#
# COMPACT_ATOMS: atom_id res chain seq x y z
N MET A 1 -16.70 3.29 13.66
CA MET A 1 -15.36 3.05 13.09
C MET A 1 -14.46 4.19 13.59
N SER A 2 -13.15 4.17 13.32
CA SER A 2 -12.31 5.35 13.59
C SER A 2 -12.37 6.27 12.38
N PHE A 3 -12.29 7.60 12.58
CA PHE A 3 -12.28 8.59 11.50
C PHE A 3 -11.23 8.28 10.41
N SER A 4 -10.01 7.88 10.81
CA SER A 4 -8.98 7.40 9.88
C SER A 4 -9.43 6.23 8.99
N GLY A 5 -10.23 5.30 9.53
CA GLY A 5 -10.74 4.15 8.78
C GLY A 5 -11.85 4.53 7.79
N GLU A 6 -12.67 5.52 8.13
CA GLU A 6 -13.70 6.06 7.25
C GLU A 6 -13.08 6.79 6.04
N ILE A 7 -12.09 7.66 6.26
CA ILE A 7 -11.41 8.34 5.14
C ILE A 7 -10.67 7.35 4.25
N LYS A 8 -9.94 6.38 4.84
CA LYS A 8 -9.26 5.34 4.05
C LYS A 8 -10.24 4.55 3.18
N ARG A 9 -11.43 4.24 3.70
CA ARG A 9 -12.49 3.55 2.95
C ARG A 9 -12.94 4.39 1.76
N GLU A 10 -13.22 5.67 1.95
CA GLU A 10 -13.62 6.58 0.87
C GLU A 10 -12.55 6.69 -0.21
N VAL A 11 -11.29 6.86 0.19
CA VAL A 11 -10.15 6.95 -0.73
C VAL A 11 -9.93 5.62 -1.48
N ALA A 12 -10.13 4.48 -0.82
CA ALA A 12 -10.00 3.17 -1.46
C ALA A 12 -11.02 2.93 -2.58
N LEU A 13 -12.13 3.68 -2.63
CA LEU A 13 -13.13 3.60 -3.71
C LEU A 13 -12.73 4.38 -4.98
N ILE A 14 -11.72 5.24 -4.90
CA ILE A 14 -11.23 6.00 -6.06
C ILE A 14 -10.35 5.09 -6.93
N GLU A 15 -10.82 4.77 -8.14
CA GLU A 15 -10.11 3.85 -9.03
C GLU A 15 -8.92 4.51 -9.75
N PRO A 16 -7.80 3.79 -9.92
CA PRO A 16 -6.71 4.27 -10.77
C PRO A 16 -7.14 4.33 -12.24
N ASN A 17 -6.69 5.37 -12.95
CA ASN A 17 -7.08 5.66 -14.32
C ASN A 17 -6.11 5.09 -15.36
N GLY A 18 -5.76 3.80 -15.25
CA GLY A 18 -4.81 3.19 -16.17
C GLY A 18 -3.94 2.14 -15.52
N GLN A 19 -3.10 1.49 -16.34
CA GLN A 19 -2.17 0.47 -15.85
C GLN A 19 -1.01 1.10 -15.07
N ASP A 20 -0.51 2.26 -15.49
CA ASP A 20 0.63 2.94 -14.84
C ASP A 20 0.25 3.45 -13.44
N GLU A 21 -0.92 4.07 -13.31
CA GLU A 21 -1.49 4.46 -12.01
C GLU A 21 -1.74 3.25 -11.11
N ALA A 22 -2.31 2.18 -11.65
CA ALA A 22 -2.59 0.95 -10.91
C ALA A 22 -1.30 0.27 -10.42
N LEU A 23 -0.24 0.27 -11.23
CA LEU A 23 1.06 -0.27 -10.88
C LEU A 23 1.74 0.55 -9.77
N SER A 24 1.66 1.88 -9.88
CA SER A 24 2.19 2.83 -8.89
C SER A 24 1.48 2.67 -7.54
N GLU A 25 0.15 2.57 -7.56
CA GLU A 25 -0.65 2.31 -6.37
C GLU A 25 -0.35 0.95 -5.74
N LEU A 26 -0.21 -0.11 -6.55
CA LEU A 26 0.16 -1.45 -6.08
C LEU A 26 1.51 -1.48 -5.37
N SER A 27 2.51 -0.81 -5.96
CA SER A 27 3.85 -0.70 -5.37
C SER A 27 3.81 -0.09 -3.98
N ALA A 28 3.08 1.03 -3.83
CA ALA A 28 2.91 1.70 -2.54
C ALA A 28 2.21 0.81 -1.51
N ILE A 29 1.14 0.09 -1.90
CA ILE A 29 0.43 -0.85 -1.01
C ILE A 29 1.38 -1.93 -0.51
N ILE A 30 2.13 -2.59 -1.40
CA ILE A 30 3.04 -3.67 -1.03
C ILE A 30 4.20 -3.13 -0.17
N LYS A 31 4.79 -1.98 -0.52
CA LYS A 31 5.91 -1.41 0.26
C LYS A 31 5.52 -0.99 1.68
N THR A 32 4.25 -0.62 1.91
CA THR A 32 3.79 -0.10 3.21
C THR A 32 3.11 -1.15 4.08
N SER A 33 2.45 -2.14 3.48
CA SER A 33 1.63 -3.13 4.19
C SER A 33 1.86 -4.58 3.77
N GLY A 34 2.82 -4.81 2.85
CA GLY A 34 3.21 -6.11 2.36
C GLY A 34 4.36 -6.73 3.15
N GLU A 35 4.27 -8.03 3.33
CA GLU A 35 5.35 -8.91 3.76
C GLU A 35 5.80 -9.74 2.56
N ILE A 36 7.11 -9.72 2.28
CA ILE A 36 7.73 -10.48 1.20
C ILE A 36 8.60 -11.55 1.84
N SER A 37 8.29 -12.81 1.54
CA SER A 37 9.09 -13.95 1.99
C SER A 37 9.61 -14.73 0.79
N GLN A 38 10.79 -15.33 0.96
CA GLN A 38 11.39 -16.21 -0.03
C GLN A 38 11.70 -17.56 0.63
N ASN A 39 11.24 -18.64 0.02
CA ASN A 39 11.50 -20.00 0.44
C ASN A 39 11.95 -20.85 -0.77
N ARG A 40 12.06 -22.17 -0.59
CA ARG A 40 12.45 -23.09 -1.69
C ARG A 40 11.40 -23.17 -2.80
N ASP A 41 10.14 -22.88 -2.48
CA ASP A 41 9.00 -22.97 -3.39
C ASP A 41 8.75 -21.66 -4.17
N GLY A 42 9.52 -20.61 -3.86
CA GLY A 42 9.48 -19.33 -4.55
C GLY A 42 9.36 -18.14 -3.61
N ARG A 43 8.84 -17.03 -4.14
CA ARG A 43 8.54 -15.82 -3.38
C ARG A 43 7.05 -15.73 -3.11
N LYS A 44 6.70 -15.12 -1.98
CA LYS A 44 5.33 -14.87 -1.58
C LYS A 44 5.17 -13.43 -1.14
N ILE A 45 4.11 -12.77 -1.61
CA ILE A 45 3.65 -11.48 -1.10
C ILE A 45 2.37 -11.70 -0.30
N ILE A 46 2.34 -11.16 0.91
CA ILE A 46 1.13 -11.09 1.75
C ILE A 46 0.91 -9.63 2.14
N VAL A 47 -0.23 -9.06 1.76
CA VAL A 47 -0.64 -7.73 2.24
C VAL A 47 -1.66 -7.89 3.37
N THR A 48 -1.50 -7.14 4.46
CA THR A 48 -2.45 -7.18 5.58
C THR A 48 -3.21 -5.87 5.73
N THR A 49 -4.53 -5.95 5.86
CA THR A 49 -5.39 -4.77 6.04
C THR A 49 -6.57 -5.06 6.98
N THR A 50 -7.20 -4.02 7.51
CA THR A 50 -8.46 -4.12 8.26
C THR A 50 -9.68 -3.66 7.45
N LEU A 51 -9.47 -3.22 6.20
CA LEU A 51 -10.49 -2.69 5.32
C LEU A 51 -10.73 -3.66 4.16
N THR A 52 -11.98 -4.08 3.98
CA THR A 52 -12.38 -4.93 2.85
C THR A 52 -12.20 -4.22 1.52
N GLU A 53 -12.40 -2.90 1.49
CA GLU A 53 -12.25 -2.08 0.30
C GLU A 53 -10.80 -2.11 -0.24
N VAL A 54 -9.81 -2.27 0.63
CA VAL A 54 -8.42 -2.46 0.21
C VAL A 54 -8.20 -3.86 -0.40
N CYS A 55 -8.88 -4.90 0.10
CA CYS A 55 -8.86 -6.22 -0.52
C CYS A 55 -9.44 -6.18 -1.94
N ASP A 56 -10.58 -5.50 -2.11
CA ASP A 56 -11.23 -5.34 -3.41
C ASP A 56 -10.35 -4.52 -4.36
N ARG A 57 -9.78 -3.41 -3.89
CA ARG A 57 -8.83 -2.58 -4.65
C ARG A 57 -7.64 -3.37 -5.17
N VAL A 58 -6.99 -4.17 -4.32
CA VAL A 58 -5.85 -5.00 -4.74
C VAL A 58 -6.29 -6.04 -5.78
N ASN A 59 -7.44 -6.68 -5.61
CA ASN A 59 -7.96 -7.63 -6.60
C ASN A 59 -8.31 -6.98 -7.94
N GLN A 60 -8.89 -5.78 -7.93
CA GLN A 60 -9.16 -5.00 -9.15
C GLN A 60 -7.85 -4.69 -9.90
N ILE A 61 -6.82 -4.22 -9.18
CA ILE A 61 -5.50 -3.93 -9.74
C ILE A 61 -4.86 -5.20 -10.30
N LEU A 62 -4.86 -6.30 -9.55
CA LEU A 62 -4.29 -7.58 -10.01
C LEU A 62 -5.01 -8.12 -11.25
N ASN A 63 -6.32 -7.97 -11.31
CA ASN A 63 -7.10 -8.39 -12.47
C ASN A 63 -6.80 -7.51 -13.69
N LEU A 64 -6.68 -6.19 -13.50
CA LEU A 64 -6.34 -5.23 -14.56
C LEU A 64 -4.94 -5.48 -15.14
N LEU A 65 -3.95 -5.76 -14.29
CA LEU A 65 -2.55 -5.87 -14.71
C LEU A 65 -2.16 -7.30 -15.14
N TYR A 66 -2.75 -8.32 -14.51
CA TYR A 66 -2.31 -9.71 -14.65
C TYR A 66 -3.44 -10.70 -14.98
N GLY A 67 -4.71 -10.28 -14.98
CA GLY A 67 -5.86 -11.17 -15.18
C GLY A 67 -6.04 -12.20 -14.07
N LYS A 68 -5.58 -11.89 -12.84
CA LYS A 68 -5.59 -12.78 -11.67
C LYS A 68 -6.16 -12.07 -10.46
N THR A 69 -6.57 -12.84 -9.46
CA THR A 69 -7.00 -12.34 -8.15
C THR A 69 -6.22 -13.01 -7.03
N ALA A 70 -6.05 -12.30 -5.92
CA ALA A 70 -5.43 -12.79 -4.71
C ALA A 70 -6.41 -13.62 -3.87
N GLN A 71 -5.86 -14.55 -3.09
CA GLN A 71 -6.63 -15.31 -2.10
C GLN A 71 -6.76 -14.48 -0.81
N ILE A 72 -8.00 -14.15 -0.45
CA ILE A 72 -8.30 -13.40 0.78
C ILE A 72 -8.56 -14.38 1.92
N THR A 73 -7.80 -14.26 3.00
CA THR A 73 -8.02 -15.02 4.25
C THR A 73 -8.35 -14.07 5.38
N GLN A 74 -9.34 -14.41 6.19
CA GLN A 74 -9.70 -13.63 7.37
C GLN A 74 -9.06 -14.25 8.60
N ASN A 75 -8.23 -13.47 9.31
CA ASN A 75 -7.69 -13.86 10.61
C ASN A 75 -8.45 -13.12 11.70
N ASN A 76 -9.09 -13.90 12.57
CA ASN A 76 -9.65 -13.40 13.83
C ASN A 76 -8.57 -13.48 14.91
N ASP A 77 -7.54 -12.63 14.81
CA ASP A 77 -6.57 -12.53 15.90
C ASP A 77 -7.27 -11.96 17.14
N LEU A 78 -7.37 -12.78 18.18
CA LEU A 78 -8.08 -12.50 19.44
C LEU A 78 -7.38 -11.47 20.35
N ASN A 79 -6.26 -10.85 19.92
CA ASN A 79 -5.49 -9.96 20.79
C ASN A 79 -5.78 -8.46 20.62
N PHE A 80 -5.85 -7.80 21.78
CA PHE A 80 -5.96 -6.38 22.20
C PHE A 80 -6.84 -5.38 21.43
N ALA A 81 -7.13 -5.54 20.13
CA ALA A 81 -7.92 -4.57 19.36
C ALA A 81 -9.28 -5.09 18.84
N LYS A 82 -9.55 -6.41 18.93
CA LYS A 82 -10.81 -7.05 18.44
C LYS A 82 -11.18 -6.69 16.98
N LYS A 83 -10.25 -6.20 16.17
CA LYS A 83 -10.52 -5.82 14.77
C LYS A 83 -10.17 -7.00 13.86
N GLN A 84 -11.11 -7.36 13.00
CA GLN A 84 -10.90 -8.37 11.94
C GLN A 84 -9.76 -7.89 11.03
N ARG A 85 -8.84 -8.79 10.69
CA ARG A 85 -7.76 -8.54 9.74
C ARG A 85 -7.90 -9.46 8.54
N TYR A 86 -7.63 -8.91 7.37
CA TYR A 86 -7.61 -9.61 6.10
C TYR A 86 -6.17 -9.76 5.65
N GLN A 87 -5.82 -10.96 5.19
CA GLN A 87 -4.58 -11.27 4.51
C GLN A 87 -4.86 -11.51 3.04
N ILE A 88 -4.23 -10.70 2.20
CA ILE A 88 -4.29 -10.76 0.74
C ILE A 88 -3.06 -11.54 0.28
N ASN A 89 -3.26 -12.81 -0.09
CA ASN A 89 -2.19 -13.70 -0.54
C ASN A 89 -2.11 -13.65 -2.07
N PHE A 90 -1.00 -13.13 -2.58
CA PHE A 90 -0.80 -12.98 -4.01
C PHE A 90 -0.54 -14.35 -4.67
N PRO A 91 -0.96 -14.56 -5.93
CA PRO A 91 -0.72 -15.82 -6.63
C PRO A 91 0.78 -16.04 -6.90
N ALA A 92 1.27 -17.24 -6.59
CA ALA A 92 2.70 -17.57 -6.68
C ALA A 92 3.26 -17.50 -8.12
N ASP A 93 2.42 -17.79 -9.12
CA ASP A 93 2.79 -17.82 -10.54
C ASP A 93 3.12 -16.43 -11.12
N ILE A 94 2.59 -15.36 -10.52
CA ILE A 94 2.83 -13.96 -10.97
C ILE A 94 3.60 -13.13 -9.95
N THR A 95 3.93 -13.70 -8.77
CA THR A 95 4.56 -12.94 -7.68
C THR A 95 5.91 -12.33 -8.09
N GLN A 96 6.71 -13.06 -8.87
CA GLN A 96 7.99 -12.56 -9.35
C GLN A 96 7.81 -11.35 -10.28
N ASP A 97 6.88 -11.43 -11.23
CA ASP A 97 6.59 -10.37 -12.18
C ASP A 97 6.06 -9.12 -11.46
N ILE A 98 5.21 -9.31 -10.45
CA ILE A 98 4.74 -8.21 -9.61
C ILE A 98 5.89 -7.50 -8.93
N LEU A 99 6.82 -8.23 -8.30
CA LEU A 99 7.97 -7.63 -7.59
C LEU A 99 8.88 -6.83 -8.51
N LEU A 100 9.07 -7.30 -9.75
CA LEU A 100 9.86 -6.61 -10.76
C LEU A 100 9.11 -5.38 -11.31
N ASN A 101 7.86 -5.55 -11.77
CA ASN A 101 7.07 -4.48 -12.36
C ASN A 101 6.77 -3.35 -11.35
N THR A 102 6.55 -3.68 -10.09
CA THR A 102 6.34 -2.69 -9.01
C THR A 102 7.64 -2.08 -8.51
N GLU A 103 8.78 -2.38 -9.14
CA GLU A 103 10.11 -1.85 -8.83
C GLU A 103 10.52 -2.07 -7.37
N ILE A 104 9.93 -3.06 -6.70
CA ILE A 104 10.28 -3.48 -5.35
C ILE A 104 11.57 -4.29 -5.38
N MET A 105 11.75 -5.05 -6.46
CA MET A 105 12.96 -5.77 -6.75
C MET A 105 13.47 -5.42 -8.13
N TYR A 106 14.78 -5.47 -8.29
CA TYR A 106 15.45 -5.26 -9.57
C TYR A 106 16.67 -6.18 -9.67
N PHE A 107 17.22 -6.30 -10.88
CA PHE A 107 18.51 -6.95 -11.09
C PHE A 107 19.61 -5.89 -11.01
N ASP A 108 20.59 -6.10 -10.13
CA ASP A 108 21.78 -5.24 -10.04
C ASP A 108 22.74 -5.48 -11.22
N GLU A 109 23.88 -4.77 -11.22
CA GLU A 109 24.90 -4.84 -12.28
C GLU A 109 25.44 -6.27 -12.48
N ASP A 110 25.49 -7.05 -11.41
CA ASP A 110 25.96 -8.44 -11.40
C ASP A 110 24.84 -9.46 -11.67
N LYS A 111 23.63 -8.99 -12.00
CA LYS A 111 22.41 -9.77 -12.26
C LYS A 111 21.90 -10.52 -11.03
N TYR A 112 22.22 -10.07 -9.83
CA TYR A 112 21.58 -10.54 -8.61
C TYR A 112 20.30 -9.74 -8.33
N LEU A 113 19.34 -10.42 -7.70
CA LEU A 113 18.09 -9.80 -7.30
C LEU A 113 18.32 -8.98 -6.02
N ALA A 114 18.13 -7.66 -6.13
CA ALA A 114 18.22 -6.71 -5.05
C ALA A 114 16.84 -6.11 -4.73
N PHE A 115 16.69 -5.56 -3.52
CA PHE A 115 15.51 -4.81 -3.11
C PHE A 115 15.74 -3.31 -3.33
N ASN A 116 14.73 -2.64 -3.88
CA ASN A 116 14.68 -1.19 -3.89
C ASN A 116 14.17 -0.70 -2.53
N SER A 117 14.99 0.01 -1.76
CA SER A 117 14.63 0.53 -0.44
C SER A 117 13.74 1.78 -0.50
N GLY A 118 13.70 2.48 -1.63
CA GLY A 118 13.02 3.76 -1.82
C GLY A 118 11.80 3.71 -2.72
N ILE A 119 11.43 4.83 -3.33
CA ILE A 119 10.38 4.94 -4.35
C ILE A 119 11.05 4.96 -5.73
N SER A 120 10.63 4.09 -6.64
CA SER A 120 11.14 4.14 -8.03
C SER A 120 10.60 5.38 -8.74
N LYS A 121 11.50 6.16 -9.34
CA LYS A 121 11.14 7.38 -10.08
C LYS A 121 10.18 7.10 -11.24
N TYR A 122 10.23 5.90 -11.81
CA TYR A 122 9.33 5.48 -12.90
C TYR A 122 7.86 5.39 -12.44
N LEU A 123 7.62 5.10 -11.16
CA LEU A 123 6.28 4.94 -10.60
C LEU A 123 5.69 6.27 -10.09
N VAL A 124 6.46 7.35 -10.13
CA VAL A 124 6.03 8.68 -9.67
C VAL A 124 6.45 9.77 -10.66
N GLN A 125 6.71 9.40 -11.91
CA GLN A 125 7.24 10.31 -12.92
C GLN A 125 6.22 11.37 -13.32
N GLU A 126 4.95 10.98 -13.43
CA GLU A 126 3.86 11.85 -13.85
C GLU A 126 2.93 12.17 -12.66
N PRO A 127 2.30 13.36 -12.61
CA PRO A 127 1.43 13.74 -11.50
C PRO A 127 0.32 12.72 -11.19
N SER A 128 -0.23 12.03 -12.20
CA SER A 128 -1.27 11.01 -12.01
C SER A 128 -0.73 9.73 -11.33
N THR A 129 0.48 9.29 -11.71
CA THR A 129 1.17 8.15 -11.11
C THR A 129 1.62 8.47 -9.68
N ALA A 130 2.18 9.66 -9.45
CA ALA A 130 2.52 10.17 -8.13
C ALA A 130 1.31 10.22 -7.18
N THR A 131 0.18 10.77 -7.65
CA THR A 131 -1.08 10.80 -6.89
C THR A 131 -1.57 9.38 -6.57
N SER A 132 -1.42 8.44 -7.51
CA SER A 132 -1.82 7.04 -7.31
C SER A 132 -0.90 6.30 -6.33
N TYR A 133 0.39 6.59 -6.34
CA TYR A 133 1.34 6.10 -5.33
C TYR A 133 0.97 6.62 -3.93
N ILE A 134 0.70 7.93 -3.81
CA ILE A 134 0.24 8.55 -2.56
C ILE A 134 -1.06 7.90 -2.08
N ARG A 135 -2.02 7.66 -2.98
CA ARG A 135 -3.28 6.95 -2.66
C ARG A 135 -3.01 5.55 -2.10
N GLY A 136 -2.11 4.78 -2.71
CA GLY A 136 -1.75 3.44 -2.23
C GLY A 136 -1.10 3.44 -0.85
N ALA A 137 -0.22 4.41 -0.58
CA ALA A 137 0.35 4.64 0.75
C ALA A 137 -0.74 5.06 1.76
N PHE A 138 -1.65 5.95 1.34
CA PHE A 138 -2.73 6.46 2.18
C PHE A 138 -3.64 5.35 2.67
N ILE A 139 -4.21 4.55 1.78
CA ILE A 139 -5.14 3.48 2.18
C ILE A 139 -4.47 2.41 3.06
N SER A 140 -3.15 2.26 2.95
CA SER A 140 -2.37 1.25 3.65
C SER A 140 -1.89 1.73 5.03
N CYS A 141 -1.14 2.83 5.13
CA CYS A 141 -0.43 3.23 6.35
C CYS A 141 -0.83 4.60 6.94
N PHE A 142 -1.79 5.33 6.35
CA PHE A 142 -2.26 6.60 6.91
C PHE A 142 -2.91 6.44 8.30
N SER A 143 -2.83 7.46 9.13
CA SER A 143 -3.41 7.49 10.47
C SER A 143 -3.68 8.93 10.87
N THR A 144 -4.79 9.19 11.57
CA THR A 144 -5.13 10.50 12.11
C THR A 144 -5.89 10.35 13.42
N ASN A 145 -5.67 11.28 14.35
CA ASN A 145 -6.35 11.35 15.65
C ASN A 145 -7.37 12.50 15.72
N ILE A 146 -7.70 13.14 14.59
CA ILE A 146 -8.67 14.21 14.53
C ILE A 146 -10.04 13.66 14.96
N SER A 147 -10.64 14.30 15.97
CA SER A 147 -12.02 14.06 16.38
C SER A 147 -12.93 15.10 15.74
N VAL A 148 -13.89 14.66 14.92
CA VAL A 148 -14.87 15.53 14.25
C VAL A 148 -16.15 15.72 15.10
N ASP A 149 -16.17 15.21 16.32
CA ASP A 149 -17.33 15.29 17.21
C ASP A 149 -17.37 16.65 17.93
N GLU A 150 -18.36 17.48 17.57
CA GLU A 150 -18.60 18.80 18.19
C GLU A 150 -18.89 18.74 19.70
N THR A 151 -19.24 17.56 20.24
CA THR A 151 -19.48 17.36 21.68
C THR A 151 -18.22 16.98 22.46
N SER A 152 -17.13 16.66 21.75
CA SER A 152 -15.86 16.27 22.35
C SER A 152 -15.02 17.49 22.71
N SER A 153 -14.90 17.78 24.01
CA SER A 153 -14.03 18.86 24.55
C SER A 153 -12.52 18.60 24.39
N LYS A 154 -12.12 17.58 23.63
CA LYS A 154 -10.72 17.21 23.39
C LYS A 154 -10.28 17.80 22.05
N ASN A 155 -9.67 18.98 22.09
CA ASN A 155 -8.95 19.51 20.95
C ASN A 155 -7.66 18.69 20.77
N THR A 156 -7.69 17.67 19.91
CA THR A 156 -6.51 16.83 19.62
C THR A 156 -5.50 17.50 18.68
N GLY A 157 -5.83 18.69 18.16
CA GLY A 157 -5.05 19.37 17.13
C GLY A 157 -5.18 18.70 15.76
N TYR A 158 -4.41 19.18 14.78
CA TYR A 158 -4.30 18.55 13.47
C TYR A 158 -3.12 17.60 13.48
N HIS A 159 -3.40 16.31 13.34
CA HIS A 159 -2.38 15.26 13.24
C HIS A 159 -2.74 14.30 12.11
N ALA A 160 -1.79 14.10 11.23
CA ALA A 160 -1.82 13.12 10.17
C ALA A 160 -0.44 12.46 10.11
N GLU A 161 -0.39 11.15 10.01
CA GLU A 161 0.86 10.40 9.93
C GLU A 161 0.78 9.28 8.91
N PHE A 162 1.93 8.96 8.34
CA PHE A 162 2.17 7.77 7.55
C PHE A 162 3.31 7.00 8.22
N VAL A 163 3.10 5.73 8.51
CA VAL A 163 4.10 4.90 9.20
C VAL A 163 4.80 4.00 8.18
N PHE A 164 6.13 4.11 8.13
CA PHE A 164 6.98 3.32 7.24
C PHE A 164 8.01 2.53 8.05
N ASN A 165 8.40 1.35 7.55
CA ASN A 165 9.40 0.49 8.19
C ASN A 165 10.85 0.78 7.72
N GLY A 166 11.02 1.58 6.67
CA GLY A 166 12.33 1.88 6.08
C GLY A 166 12.56 3.38 5.95
N GLN A 167 13.75 3.83 6.34
CA GLN A 167 14.14 5.24 6.32
C GLN A 167 14.10 5.82 4.90
N GLN A 168 14.72 5.15 3.93
CA GLN A 168 14.75 5.65 2.54
C GLN A 168 13.35 5.83 1.96
N LEU A 169 12.44 4.87 2.18
CA LEU A 169 11.06 4.98 1.74
C LEU A 169 10.34 6.18 2.38
N ALA A 170 10.58 6.44 3.66
CA ALA A 170 9.99 7.58 4.36
C ALA A 170 10.53 8.93 3.84
N GLU A 171 11.84 9.01 3.57
CA GLU A 171 12.48 10.20 3.00
C GLU A 171 11.97 10.47 1.58
N ASP A 172 11.93 9.45 0.73
CA ASP A 172 11.43 9.57 -0.64
C ASP A 172 9.94 9.96 -0.65
N PHE A 173 9.13 9.39 0.25
CA PHE A 173 7.72 9.75 0.35
C PHE A 173 7.53 11.19 0.84
N SER A 174 8.38 11.66 1.76
CA SER A 174 8.37 13.06 2.20
C SER A 174 8.71 14.01 1.06
N LEU A 175 9.68 13.66 0.20
CA LEU A 175 10.01 14.45 -0.98
C LEU A 175 8.87 14.43 -2.01
N LEU A 176 8.25 13.27 -2.22
CA LEU A 176 7.09 13.13 -3.10
C LEU A 176 5.93 14.03 -2.65
N LEU A 177 5.67 14.13 -1.34
CA LEU A 177 4.64 15.04 -0.81
C LEU A 177 5.01 16.51 -1.01
N ALA A 178 6.30 16.85 -0.89
CA ALA A 178 6.76 18.22 -1.11
C ALA A 178 6.53 18.69 -2.55
N ASP A 179 6.51 17.80 -3.54
CA ASP A 179 6.13 18.13 -4.93
C ASP A 179 4.66 18.61 -5.06
N PHE A 180 3.84 18.38 -4.03
CA PHE A 180 2.45 18.84 -3.91
C PHE A 180 2.29 19.94 -2.85
N ASP A 181 3.38 20.58 -2.41
CA ASP A 181 3.41 21.61 -1.37
C ASP A 181 2.86 21.15 0.01
N ILE A 182 3.08 19.86 0.35
CA ILE A 182 2.68 19.23 1.62
C ILE A 182 3.89 19.01 2.53
#